data_AF-A0A075APV3-F1
#
_entry.id   AF-A0A075APV3-F1
#
_cell.length_a   1.000
_cell.length_b   1.000
_cell.length_c   1.000
_cell.angle_alpha   90.00
_cell.angle_beta   90.00
_cell.angle_gamma   90.00
#
_symmetry.space_group_name_H-M   'P 1'
#
loop_
_entity.id
_entity.type
_entity.pdbx_description
1 polymer ?
#
loop_
_entity_poly.entity_id
_entity_poly.type
_entity_poly.pdbx_seq_one_letter_code
_entity_poly.pdbx_strand_id
1 'polypeptide(L)'
;MQVKEETTIIKFGNYWIGTDRSTSLQEYLRGHEQSTLLEIFTLLYDGDGLDICLDNTQVDYQDEWKTPEILTFLVMTGYLTYRHNEVIIPNTEVRNHWNKQIRPLFNAAVNEMYGNQVRALFAPQGEFNHQDCLDFMQDILLNASSQDLARLQYPEAPYHCFYFGIFLGCLHDGSLVKVTSNKEAALGRYDIRIQFVKFRRAFIFEFKVDRSVNNTEQDPNLALQQIHNRQYYHDLHGYSVHLIGVAFHKKHVVLSHELINVINATIFSDSDVLLLATPTYMPENGTLYEEIGGAETVSAVVDYFYSLLIKDKRVKKYFESIDLDRLKIMQKSFISSVCGGPAYNGQSMRSAHKRLLDLENKHFDAILENLETAMKKAAKKTISEENRKKILAVAETTRKDVLGK
;
A
#
# COMPACT_ATOMS: atom_id res chain seq x y z
N MET A 1 -47.63 28.36 -64.88
CA MET A 1 -47.63 28.52 -63.41
C MET A 1 -46.59 27.54 -62.86
N GLN A 2 -45.36 27.99 -62.66
CA GLN A 2 -44.26 27.16 -62.13
C GLN A 2 -44.17 27.39 -60.63
N VAL A 3 -44.33 26.32 -59.85
CA VAL A 3 -44.11 26.30 -58.40
C VAL A 3 -42.61 26.14 -58.18
N LYS A 4 -41.96 27.14 -57.58
CA LYS A 4 -40.58 27.03 -57.09
C LYS A 4 -40.63 26.44 -55.68
N GLU A 5 -40.03 25.28 -55.49
CA GLU A 5 -39.68 24.76 -54.16
C GLU A 5 -38.54 25.61 -53.59
N GLU A 6 -38.81 26.36 -52.52
CA GLU A 6 -37.76 26.97 -51.70
C GLU A 6 -37.20 25.91 -50.75
N THR A 7 -36.00 25.41 -51.06
CA THR A 7 -35.24 24.56 -50.15
C THR A 7 -34.76 25.42 -48.97
N THR A 8 -35.46 25.34 -47.84
CA THR A 8 -35.02 25.95 -46.58
C THR A 8 -33.73 25.27 -46.12
N ILE A 9 -32.58 25.90 -46.39
CA ILE A 9 -31.31 25.47 -45.82
C ILE A 9 -31.38 25.69 -44.32
N ILE A 10 -31.56 24.62 -43.55
CA ILE A 10 -31.42 24.63 -42.10
C ILE A 10 -29.94 24.94 -41.82
N LYS A 11 -29.65 26.20 -41.48
CA LYS A 11 -28.36 26.55 -40.87
C LYS A 11 -28.36 25.96 -39.46
N PHE A 12 -27.61 24.89 -39.26
CA PHE A 12 -27.24 24.44 -37.92
C PHE A 12 -26.50 25.59 -37.24
N GLY A 13 -27.10 26.20 -36.23
CA GLY A 13 -26.39 27.13 -35.36
C GLY A 13 -25.25 26.39 -34.68
N ASN A 14 -24.09 27.05 -34.53
CA ASN A 14 -23.09 26.56 -33.59
C ASN A 14 -23.69 26.70 -32.18
N TYR A 15 -24.13 25.58 -31.61
CA TYR A 15 -24.59 25.49 -30.22
C TYR A 15 -23.42 25.51 -29.22
N TRP A 16 -22.18 25.51 -29.73
CA TRP A 16 -20.94 25.66 -28.97
C TRP A 16 -20.57 27.13 -28.76
N ILE A 17 -21.50 27.96 -28.27
CA ILE A 17 -21.21 29.32 -27.81
C ILE A 17 -21.11 29.26 -26.29
N GLY A 18 -19.89 29.34 -25.75
CA GLY A 18 -19.65 29.37 -24.30
C GLY A 18 -18.95 28.17 -23.67
N THR A 19 -18.34 27.27 -24.45
CA THR A 19 -17.40 26.25 -23.91
C THR A 19 -16.03 26.83 -23.52
N ASP A 20 -15.89 28.16 -23.52
CA ASP A 20 -14.70 28.85 -23.00
C ASP A 20 -14.73 29.04 -21.48
N ARG A 21 -15.86 28.74 -20.81
CA ARG A 21 -15.82 28.42 -19.39
C ARG A 21 -15.16 27.06 -19.27
N SER A 22 -13.85 27.04 -19.46
CA SER A 22 -13.01 26.02 -18.87
C SER A 22 -13.16 26.22 -17.37
N THR A 23 -14.21 25.67 -16.78
CA THR A 23 -14.17 25.32 -15.36
C THR A 23 -13.00 24.37 -15.30
N SER A 24 -11.83 24.91 -14.96
CA SER A 24 -10.61 24.13 -14.94
C SER A 24 -10.88 22.94 -14.00
N LEU A 25 -10.23 21.81 -14.21
CA LEU A 25 -10.39 20.67 -13.29
C LEU A 25 -10.24 21.12 -11.81
N GLN A 26 -9.44 22.15 -11.58
CA GLN A 26 -9.30 22.85 -10.31
C GLN A 26 -10.60 23.41 -9.73
N GLU A 27 -11.36 24.17 -10.53
CA GLU A 27 -12.62 24.78 -10.12
C GLU A 27 -13.71 23.73 -9.90
N TYR A 28 -13.70 22.67 -10.71
CA TYR A 28 -14.58 21.51 -10.49
C TYR A 28 -14.27 20.83 -9.14
N LEU A 29 -13.00 20.47 -8.90
CA LEU A 29 -12.63 19.75 -7.67
C LEU A 29 -12.78 20.61 -6.41
N ARG A 30 -12.64 21.94 -6.47
CA ARG A 30 -12.86 22.83 -5.31
C ARG A 30 -14.27 22.77 -4.73
N GLY A 31 -15.27 22.37 -5.52
CA GLY A 31 -16.67 22.30 -5.09
C GLY A 31 -17.05 21.05 -4.29
N HIS A 32 -16.15 20.07 -4.18
CA HIS A 32 -16.44 18.77 -3.53
C HIS A 32 -15.82 18.64 -2.14
N GLU A 33 -16.25 17.64 -1.38
CA GLU A 33 -15.74 17.34 -0.04
C GLU A 33 -14.23 17.04 -0.08
N GLN A 34 -13.47 17.75 0.75
CA GLN A 34 -12.00 17.71 0.75
C GLN A 34 -11.42 16.35 1.17
N SER A 35 -12.12 15.60 2.03
CA SER A 35 -11.72 14.27 2.51
C SER A 35 -11.65 13.24 1.38
N THR A 36 -12.65 13.22 0.50
CA THR A 36 -12.73 12.35 -0.68
C THR A 36 -11.61 12.65 -1.68
N LEU A 37 -11.33 13.94 -1.91
CA LEU A 37 -10.28 14.36 -2.84
C LEU A 37 -8.88 14.01 -2.32
N LEU A 38 -8.66 14.18 -1.02
CA LEU A 38 -7.43 13.82 -0.32
C LEU A 38 -7.09 12.33 -0.49
N GLU A 39 -8.08 11.45 -0.41
CA GLU A 39 -7.92 10.02 -0.64
C GLU A 39 -7.56 9.71 -2.11
N ILE A 40 -8.29 10.28 -3.06
CA ILE A 40 -8.03 10.09 -4.50
C ILE A 40 -6.61 10.59 -4.85
N PHE A 41 -6.22 11.76 -4.36
CA PHE A 41 -4.91 12.34 -4.66
C PHE A 41 -3.76 11.56 -4.04
N THR A 42 -3.96 11.04 -2.83
CA THR A 42 -3.02 10.17 -2.12
C THR A 42 -2.75 8.89 -2.90
N LEU A 43 -3.81 8.20 -3.31
CA LEU A 43 -3.69 6.89 -3.97
C LEU A 43 -3.05 7.04 -5.35
N LEU A 44 -3.34 8.14 -6.06
CA LEU A 44 -2.75 8.42 -7.36
C LEU A 44 -1.31 8.99 -7.29
N TYR A 45 -0.85 9.45 -6.12
CA TYR A 45 0.48 10.04 -5.94
C TYR A 45 1.59 9.02 -6.12
N ASP A 46 1.47 7.85 -5.50
CA ASP A 46 2.46 6.78 -5.57
C ASP A 46 2.42 6.02 -6.90
N GLY A 47 1.43 6.32 -7.75
CA GLY A 47 1.27 5.72 -9.08
C GLY A 47 0.63 4.34 -9.07
N ASP A 48 0.28 3.84 -7.89
CA ASP A 48 -0.56 2.67 -7.72
C ASP A 48 -2.01 3.03 -8.11
N GLY A 49 -2.74 2.05 -8.65
CA GLY A 49 -4.12 2.23 -9.07
C GLY A 49 -5.09 2.18 -7.90
N LEU A 50 -6.25 2.80 -8.10
CA LEU A 50 -7.36 2.76 -7.14
C LEU A 50 -8.32 1.63 -7.50
N ASP A 51 -8.35 0.56 -6.70
CA ASP A 51 -9.28 -0.57 -6.87
C ASP A 51 -10.71 -0.16 -6.50
N ILE A 52 -11.44 0.36 -7.50
CA ILE A 52 -12.82 0.78 -7.40
C ILE A 52 -13.59 0.22 -8.59
N CYS A 53 -14.76 -0.34 -8.30
CA CYS A 53 -15.70 -0.75 -9.34
C CYS A 53 -16.46 0.49 -9.82
N LEU A 54 -16.30 0.84 -11.10
CA LEU A 54 -17.07 1.89 -11.75
C LEU A 54 -18.16 1.21 -12.57
N ASP A 55 -19.34 1.04 -11.97
CA ASP A 55 -20.46 0.33 -12.59
C ASP A 55 -21.31 1.23 -13.51
N ASN A 56 -21.04 2.54 -13.48
CA ASN A 56 -21.83 3.55 -14.18
C ASN A 56 -21.10 4.03 -15.43
N THR A 57 -21.77 3.94 -16.58
CA THR A 57 -21.30 4.54 -17.85
C THR A 57 -21.77 5.98 -18.04
N GLN A 58 -22.53 6.50 -17.07
CA GLN A 58 -23.09 7.85 -17.06
C GLN A 58 -22.81 8.46 -15.70
N VAL A 59 -22.61 9.78 -15.71
CA VAL A 59 -22.47 10.56 -14.49
C VAL A 59 -23.79 11.27 -14.27
N ASP A 60 -24.46 10.97 -13.16
CA ASP A 60 -25.65 11.70 -12.76
C ASP A 60 -25.21 13.01 -12.10
N TYR A 61 -25.50 14.13 -12.76
CA TYR A 61 -25.13 15.47 -12.30
C TYR A 61 -26.14 15.95 -11.24
N GLN A 62 -26.22 15.25 -10.10
CA GLN A 62 -27.01 15.69 -8.94
C GLN A 62 -26.23 16.71 -8.09
N ASP A 63 -26.88 17.38 -7.14
CA ASP A 63 -26.23 18.41 -6.31
C ASP A 63 -25.20 17.82 -5.32
N GLU A 64 -25.30 16.55 -4.95
CA GLU A 64 -24.36 15.86 -4.05
C GLU A 64 -23.67 14.68 -4.75
N TRP A 65 -22.38 14.85 -5.05
CA TRP A 65 -21.57 13.85 -5.72
C TRP A 65 -20.79 13.00 -4.71
N LYS A 66 -20.81 11.67 -4.87
CA LYS A 66 -19.98 10.76 -4.07
C LYS A 66 -18.70 10.40 -4.83
N THR A 67 -17.80 9.70 -4.14
CA THR A 67 -16.48 9.31 -4.66
C THR A 67 -16.54 8.57 -6.00
N PRO A 68 -17.43 7.57 -6.22
CA PRO A 68 -17.51 6.87 -7.50
C PRO A 68 -17.94 7.77 -8.66
N GLU A 69 -18.82 8.75 -8.44
CA GLU A 69 -19.29 9.69 -9.46
C GLU A 69 -18.17 10.65 -9.88
N ILE A 70 -17.39 11.16 -8.92
CA ILE A 70 -16.20 11.99 -9.20
C ILE A 70 -15.18 11.18 -10.03
N LEU A 71 -14.88 9.95 -9.63
CA LEU A 71 -13.94 9.09 -10.34
C LEU A 71 -14.44 8.71 -11.74
N THR A 72 -15.74 8.42 -11.89
CA THR A 72 -16.36 8.16 -13.19
C THR A 72 -16.22 9.38 -14.10
N PHE A 73 -16.45 10.59 -13.58
CA PHE A 73 -16.25 11.83 -14.33
C PHE A 73 -14.79 12.01 -14.76
N LEU A 74 -13.83 11.79 -13.86
CA LEU A 74 -12.39 11.88 -14.16
C LEU A 74 -11.96 10.86 -15.23
N VAL A 75 -12.55 9.66 -15.22
CA VAL A 75 -12.31 8.64 -16.26
C VAL A 75 -12.92 9.04 -17.60
N MET A 76 -14.17 9.51 -17.61
CA MET A 76 -14.86 9.95 -18.84
C MET A 76 -14.19 11.17 -19.50
N THR A 77 -13.60 12.05 -18.70
CA THR A 77 -12.88 13.24 -19.17
C THR A 77 -11.41 12.96 -19.53
N GLY A 78 -10.93 11.73 -19.30
CA GLY A 78 -9.57 11.31 -19.64
C GLY A 78 -8.48 11.74 -18.66
N TYR A 79 -8.84 12.35 -17.52
CA TYR A 79 -7.90 12.64 -16.43
C TYR A 79 -7.46 11.37 -15.69
N LEU A 80 -8.28 10.33 -15.73
CA LEU A 80 -7.97 8.97 -15.27
C LEU A 80 -8.33 7.95 -16.35
N THR A 81 -7.84 6.72 -16.22
CA THR A 81 -8.24 5.60 -17.06
C THR A 81 -8.51 4.37 -16.22
N TYR A 82 -9.43 3.53 -16.67
CA TYR A 82 -9.79 2.29 -16.02
C TYR A 82 -9.00 1.13 -16.64
N ARG A 83 -8.17 0.45 -15.85
CA ARG A 83 -7.34 -0.67 -16.31
C ARG A 83 -7.29 -1.76 -15.25
N HIS A 84 -7.64 -2.99 -15.62
CA HIS A 84 -7.59 -4.16 -14.73
C HIS A 84 -8.35 -3.98 -13.41
N ASN A 85 -9.51 -3.34 -13.46
CA ASN A 85 -10.34 -2.95 -12.31
C ASN A 85 -9.79 -1.81 -11.43
N GLU A 86 -8.71 -1.17 -11.83
CA GLU A 86 -8.14 -0.04 -11.12
C GLU A 86 -8.29 1.26 -11.93
N VAL A 87 -8.50 2.36 -11.22
CA VAL A 87 -8.42 3.71 -11.79
C VAL A 87 -6.99 4.22 -11.65
N ILE A 88 -6.34 4.57 -12.76
CA ILE A 88 -4.94 5.05 -12.80
C ILE A 88 -4.82 6.33 -13.63
N ILE A 89 -3.70 7.04 -13.46
CA ILE A 89 -3.32 8.12 -14.38
C ILE A 89 -2.82 7.51 -15.71
N PRO A 90 -3.41 7.87 -16.87
CA PRO A 90 -3.22 7.14 -18.12
C PRO A 90 -1.81 7.22 -18.73
N ASN A 91 -1.15 8.36 -18.59
CA ASN A 91 0.15 8.62 -19.23
C ASN A 91 0.91 9.78 -18.55
N THR A 92 2.14 10.01 -18.99
CA THR A 92 3.04 11.04 -18.44
C THR A 92 2.52 12.46 -18.65
N GLU A 93 1.82 12.75 -19.75
CA GLU A 93 1.28 14.09 -20.02
C GLU A 93 0.18 14.45 -19.03
N VAL A 94 -0.78 13.55 -18.83
CA VAL A 94 -1.85 13.72 -17.84
C VAL A 94 -1.25 13.74 -16.44
N ARG A 95 -0.26 12.89 -16.12
CA ARG A 95 0.47 12.95 -14.84
C ARG A 95 1.13 14.31 -14.61
N ASN A 96 1.76 14.88 -15.63
CA ASN A 96 2.35 16.21 -15.55
C ASN A 96 1.28 17.29 -15.35
N HIS A 97 0.12 17.16 -15.99
CA HIS A 97 -1.02 18.04 -15.76
C HIS A 97 -1.51 17.96 -14.30
N TRP A 98 -1.73 16.74 -13.77
CA TRP A 98 -2.08 16.51 -12.37
C TRP A 98 -1.10 17.15 -11.41
N ASN A 99 0.20 16.92 -11.62
CA ASN A 99 1.27 17.50 -10.80
C ASN A 99 1.33 19.04 -10.87
N LYS A 100 1.00 19.62 -12.02
CA LYS A 100 1.06 21.08 -12.21
C LYS A 100 -0.21 21.80 -11.76
N GLN A 101 -1.38 21.18 -11.91
CA GLN A 101 -2.66 21.85 -11.71
C GLN A 101 -3.38 21.38 -10.46
N ILE A 102 -3.33 20.10 -10.11
CA ILE A 102 -4.15 19.53 -9.03
C ILE A 102 -3.38 19.51 -7.71
N ARG A 103 -2.12 19.07 -7.76
CA ARG A 103 -1.24 18.99 -6.59
C ARG A 103 -1.06 20.34 -5.86
N PRO A 104 -0.89 21.50 -6.52
CA PRO A 104 -0.76 22.76 -5.80
C PRO A 104 -2.01 23.17 -5.02
N LEU A 105 -3.20 22.84 -5.52
CA LEU A 105 -4.46 23.13 -4.82
C LEU A 105 -4.57 22.30 -3.55
N PHE A 106 -4.29 21.01 -3.68
CA PHE A 106 -4.24 20.08 -2.58
C PHE A 106 -3.27 20.56 -1.49
N ASN A 107 -2.05 20.86 -1.90
CA ASN A 107 -1.01 21.35 -0.99
C ASN A 107 -1.44 22.67 -0.34
N ALA A 108 -2.05 23.60 -1.09
CA ALA A 108 -2.50 24.88 -0.55
C ALA A 108 -3.58 24.70 0.52
N ALA A 109 -4.62 23.91 0.23
CA ALA A 109 -5.73 23.65 1.16
C ALA A 109 -5.23 22.99 2.46
N VAL A 110 -4.43 21.93 2.33
CA VAL A 110 -3.86 21.23 3.49
C VAL A 110 -2.89 22.11 4.28
N ASN A 111 -2.06 22.93 3.61
CA ASN A 111 -1.16 23.85 4.29
C ASN A 111 -1.89 24.97 5.02
N GLU A 112 -2.97 25.49 4.46
CA GLU A 112 -3.80 26.51 5.10
C GLU A 112 -4.44 25.97 6.38
N MET A 113 -4.95 24.73 6.33
CA MET A 113 -5.61 24.09 7.47
C MET A 113 -4.65 23.62 8.55
N TYR A 114 -3.60 22.88 8.17
CA TYR A 114 -2.77 22.10 9.12
C TYR A 114 -1.27 22.46 9.08
N GLY A 115 -0.83 23.25 8.11
CA GLY A 115 0.59 23.45 7.81
C GLY A 115 1.42 23.95 8.99
N ASN A 116 0.90 24.89 9.76
CA ASN A 116 1.62 25.44 10.90
C ASN A 116 1.76 24.42 12.05
N GLN A 117 0.68 23.71 12.37
CA GLN A 117 0.67 22.66 13.40
C GLN A 117 1.60 21.51 13.02
N VAL A 118 1.49 21.00 11.78
CA VAL A 118 2.32 19.89 11.30
C VAL A 118 3.81 20.26 11.26
N ARG A 119 4.16 21.46 10.79
CA ARG A 119 5.57 21.91 10.78
C ARG A 119 6.14 22.10 12.18
N ALA A 120 5.33 22.55 13.14
CA ALA A 120 5.73 22.64 14.53
C ALA A 120 5.96 21.25 15.14
N LEU A 121 5.04 20.31 14.89
CA LEU A 121 5.10 18.95 15.41
C LEU A 121 6.35 18.18 14.95
N PHE A 122 6.71 18.32 13.68
CA PHE A 122 7.86 17.65 13.08
C PHE A 122 9.07 18.59 12.89
N ALA A 123 9.21 19.60 13.75
CA ALA A 123 10.31 20.55 13.66
C ALA A 123 11.66 19.81 13.70
N PRO A 124 12.56 19.99 12.70
CA PRO A 124 13.71 19.12 12.56
C PRO A 124 14.70 19.14 13.74
N GLN A 125 14.78 20.26 14.45
CA GLN A 125 15.70 20.47 15.58
C GLN A 125 15.02 20.50 16.96
N GLY A 126 13.71 20.21 17.05
CA GLY A 126 12.98 20.15 18.32
C GLY A 126 12.88 18.73 18.89
N GLU A 127 12.68 18.58 20.19
CA GLU A 127 12.25 17.29 20.75
C GLU A 127 10.86 16.95 20.22
N PHE A 128 10.64 15.69 19.85
CA PHE A 128 9.32 15.26 19.41
C PHE A 128 8.45 15.01 20.64
N ASN A 129 7.35 15.75 20.75
CA ASN A 129 6.35 15.54 21.78
C ASN A 129 5.23 14.64 21.24
N HIS A 130 5.18 13.40 21.72
CA HIS A 130 4.17 12.44 21.30
C HIS A 130 2.76 12.81 21.76
N GLN A 131 2.61 13.58 22.86
CA GLN A 131 1.31 14.07 23.32
C GLN A 131 0.74 15.12 22.35
N ASP A 132 1.58 16.05 21.88
CA ASP A 132 1.14 17.04 20.87
C ASP A 132 0.73 16.34 19.56
N CYS A 133 1.42 15.24 19.20
CA CYS A 133 1.05 14.41 18.06
C CYS A 133 -0.31 13.73 18.27
N LEU A 134 -0.53 13.18 19.47
CA LEU A 134 -1.78 12.53 19.84
C LEU A 134 -2.94 13.53 19.80
N ASP A 135 -2.78 14.70 20.40
CA ASP A 135 -3.79 15.75 20.45
C ASP A 135 -4.14 16.25 19.04
N PHE A 136 -3.12 16.46 18.19
CA PHE A 136 -3.31 16.80 16.78
C PHE A 136 -4.11 15.73 16.02
N MET A 137 -3.74 14.46 16.17
CA MET A 137 -4.44 13.36 15.51
C MET A 137 -5.87 13.23 16.01
N GLN A 138 -6.10 13.43 17.31
CA GLN A 138 -7.42 13.37 17.95
C GLN A 138 -8.34 14.51 17.50
N ASP A 139 -7.83 15.74 17.42
CA ASP A 139 -8.58 16.92 16.94
C ASP A 139 -9.05 16.73 15.49
N ILE A 140 -8.16 16.23 14.63
CA ILE A 140 -8.48 15.85 13.26
C ILE A 140 -9.69 14.91 13.18
N LEU A 141 -9.70 13.83 13.97
CA LEU A 141 -10.76 12.82 13.90
C LEU A 141 -12.10 13.33 14.44
N LEU A 142 -12.05 14.19 15.46
CA LEU A 142 -13.25 14.83 15.99
C LEU A 142 -13.91 15.70 14.93
N ASN A 143 -13.11 16.41 14.15
CA ASN A 143 -13.54 17.31 13.09
C ASN A 143 -13.82 16.63 11.73
N ALA A 144 -13.54 15.32 11.60
CA ALA A 144 -13.81 14.54 10.38
C ALA A 144 -15.25 13.97 10.34
N SER A 145 -15.82 13.87 9.14
CA SER A 145 -17.04 13.11 8.84
C SER A 145 -16.82 11.63 9.19
N SER A 146 -17.65 11.05 10.07
CA SER A 146 -17.55 9.64 10.45
C SER A 146 -18.27 8.66 9.51
N GLN A 147 -18.97 9.16 8.47
CA GLN A 147 -19.75 8.29 7.58
C GLN A 147 -18.91 7.64 6.48
N ASP A 148 -17.72 8.16 6.18
CA ASP A 148 -16.89 7.73 5.04
C ASP A 148 -15.71 6.81 5.42
N LEU A 149 -15.52 6.53 6.73
CA LEU A 149 -14.34 5.83 7.27
C LEU A 149 -14.47 4.29 7.29
N ALA A 150 -15.45 3.70 6.61
CA ALA A 150 -15.75 2.27 6.73
C ALA A 150 -15.61 1.50 5.41
N ARG A 151 -14.38 1.30 4.93
CA ARG A 151 -14.12 0.18 4.01
C ARG A 151 -14.01 -1.12 4.83
N LEU A 152 -15.05 -1.96 4.76
CA LEU A 152 -15.16 -3.24 5.51
C LEU A 152 -13.94 -4.18 5.33
N GLN A 153 -13.23 -4.06 4.22
CA GLN A 153 -12.09 -4.93 3.88
C GLN A 153 -10.75 -4.44 4.47
N TYR A 154 -10.57 -3.12 4.62
CA TYR A 154 -9.35 -2.47 5.09
C TYR A 154 -9.71 -1.30 6.02
N PRO A 155 -9.98 -1.56 7.30
CA PRO A 155 -10.42 -0.52 8.23
C PRO A 155 -9.34 0.53 8.51
N GLU A 156 -8.06 0.21 8.31
CA GLU A 156 -6.94 1.17 8.44
C GLU A 156 -6.88 2.19 7.30
N ALA A 157 -7.40 1.85 6.11
CA ALA A 157 -7.20 2.64 4.89
C ALA A 157 -7.68 4.10 4.97
N PRO A 158 -8.82 4.40 5.61
CA PRO A 158 -9.29 5.79 5.69
C PRO A 158 -8.43 6.66 6.60
N TYR A 159 -8.00 6.13 7.76
CA TYR A 159 -7.06 6.81 8.65
C TYR A 159 -5.72 7.03 7.97
N HIS A 160 -5.22 5.98 7.32
CA HIS A 160 -4.01 6.02 6.50
C HIS A 160 -4.06 7.17 5.50
N CYS A 161 -5.07 7.21 4.64
CA CYS A 161 -5.18 8.21 3.58
C CYS A 161 -5.27 9.63 4.15
N PHE A 162 -6.00 9.80 5.24
CA PHE A 162 -6.19 11.11 5.86
C PHE A 162 -4.87 11.69 6.40
N TYR A 163 -4.16 10.94 7.26
CA TYR A 163 -2.92 11.43 7.84
C TYR A 163 -1.78 11.49 6.83
N PHE A 164 -1.68 10.51 5.92
CA PHE A 164 -0.66 10.54 4.88
C PHE A 164 -0.79 11.77 4.01
N GLY A 165 -1.99 12.08 3.51
CA GLY A 165 -2.16 13.22 2.64
C GLY A 165 -1.96 14.55 3.38
N ILE A 166 -2.32 14.66 4.66
CA ILE A 166 -1.97 15.84 5.48
C ILE A 166 -0.46 16.02 5.58
N PHE A 167 0.28 14.98 5.97
CA PHE A 167 1.73 15.07 6.09
C PHE A 167 2.39 15.32 4.74
N LEU A 168 1.92 14.67 3.68
CA LEU A 168 2.40 14.86 2.31
C LEU A 168 2.21 16.32 1.87
N GLY A 169 1.01 16.88 2.03
CA GLY A 169 0.70 18.26 1.63
C GLY A 169 1.47 19.31 2.45
N CYS A 170 1.67 19.07 3.75
CA CYS A 170 2.34 20.01 4.65
C CYS A 170 3.87 19.99 4.58
N LEU A 171 4.47 18.81 4.37
CA LEU A 171 5.90 18.60 4.59
C LEU A 171 6.68 18.20 3.34
N HIS A 172 6.08 17.50 2.38
CA HIS A 172 6.83 16.89 1.29
C HIS A 172 7.35 17.95 0.29
N ASP A 173 8.67 18.05 0.16
CA ASP A 173 9.33 18.85 -0.89
C ASP A 173 10.10 17.99 -1.91
N GLY A 174 10.18 16.67 -1.68
CA GLY A 174 10.84 15.69 -2.56
C GLY A 174 12.36 15.70 -2.51
N SER A 175 12.96 16.65 -1.79
CA SER A 175 14.40 16.88 -1.72
C SER A 175 14.95 16.76 -0.30
N LEU A 176 14.60 17.68 0.60
CA LEU A 176 15.02 17.72 1.99
C LEU A 176 14.08 16.92 2.90
N VAL A 177 12.80 16.90 2.56
CA VAL A 177 11.77 16.17 3.31
C VAL A 177 10.98 15.28 2.36
N LYS A 178 11.04 13.97 2.63
CA LYS A 178 10.32 12.95 1.88
C LYS A 178 9.26 12.33 2.77
N VAL A 179 8.00 12.58 2.45
CA VAL A 179 6.86 11.84 3.00
C VAL A 179 6.49 10.75 2.02
N THR A 180 6.45 9.51 2.49
CA THR A 180 6.16 8.30 1.69
C THR A 180 5.22 7.40 2.46
N SER A 181 4.39 6.65 1.76
CA SER A 181 3.50 5.63 2.29
C SER A 181 3.72 4.32 1.54
N ASN A 182 3.35 3.18 2.14
CA ASN A 182 3.20 1.88 1.49
C ASN A 182 4.41 1.39 0.67
N LYS A 183 5.57 1.99 0.89
CA LYS A 183 6.81 1.69 0.18
C LYS A 183 7.52 0.56 0.92
N GLU A 184 8.00 -0.43 0.17
CA GLU A 184 8.68 -1.59 0.74
C GLU A 184 9.92 -1.15 1.54
N ALA A 185 9.99 -1.60 2.79
CA ALA A 185 11.16 -1.47 3.66
C ALA A 185 11.41 -2.79 4.36
N ALA A 186 12.61 -3.34 4.15
CA ALA A 186 13.05 -4.63 4.67
C ALA A 186 12.01 -5.75 4.47
N LEU A 187 11.24 -6.07 5.51
CA LEU A 187 10.35 -7.23 5.57
C LEU A 187 8.86 -6.85 5.50
N GLY A 188 8.51 -5.62 5.13
CA GLY A 188 7.12 -5.20 4.96
C GLY A 188 6.95 -3.80 4.39
N ARG A 189 5.77 -3.22 4.62
CA ARG A 189 5.42 -1.85 4.22
C ARG A 189 4.93 -1.12 5.46
N TYR A 190 5.55 -0.01 5.78
CA TYR A 190 5.06 0.91 6.81
C TYR A 190 3.88 1.71 6.26
N ASP A 191 3.00 2.18 7.14
CA ASP A 191 1.90 3.05 6.73
C ASP A 191 2.42 4.40 6.25
N ILE A 192 3.18 5.10 7.10
CA ILE A 192 3.73 6.42 6.75
C ILE A 192 5.16 6.54 7.23
N ARG A 193 6.02 7.12 6.39
CA ARG A 193 7.37 7.55 6.74
C ARG A 193 7.58 9.00 6.36
N ILE A 194 8.08 9.78 7.31
CA ILE A 194 8.54 11.15 7.09
C ILE A 194 10.05 11.15 7.29
N GLN A 195 10.82 11.47 6.26
CA GLN A 195 12.28 11.44 6.27
C GLN A 195 12.85 12.83 6.02
N PHE A 196 13.55 13.36 7.02
CA PHE A 196 14.33 14.60 6.96
C PHE A 196 15.78 14.28 6.61
N VAL A 197 16.11 14.37 5.33
CA VAL A 197 17.40 13.93 4.78
C VAL A 197 18.58 14.70 5.37
N LYS A 198 18.46 16.03 5.49
CA LYS A 198 19.52 16.90 6.01
C LYS A 198 19.84 16.64 7.48
N PHE A 199 18.81 16.35 8.28
CA PHE A 199 18.94 16.19 9.73
C PHE A 199 19.13 14.74 10.16
N ARG A 200 19.12 13.80 9.20
CA ARG A 200 19.12 12.35 9.46
C ARG A 200 18.11 11.99 10.53
N ARG A 201 16.88 12.46 10.34
CA ARG A 201 15.77 12.21 11.25
C ARG A 201 14.61 11.61 10.49
N ALA A 202 13.95 10.62 11.06
CA ALA A 202 12.79 10.01 10.45
C ALA A 202 11.69 9.71 11.47
N PHE A 203 10.47 9.64 10.98
CA PHE A 203 9.29 9.22 11.71
C PHE A 203 8.65 8.08 10.94
N ILE A 204 8.34 6.98 11.61
CA ILE A 204 7.69 5.81 11.01
C ILE A 204 6.41 5.54 11.79
N PHE A 205 5.29 5.57 11.10
CA PHE A 205 3.97 5.28 11.63
C PHE A 205 3.50 3.90 11.19
N GLU A 206 2.85 3.20 12.10
CA GLU A 206 2.08 1.98 11.83
C GLU A 206 0.72 2.09 12.53
N PHE A 207 -0.34 1.80 11.80
CA PHE A 207 -1.73 2.01 12.18
C PHE A 207 -2.42 0.68 12.45
N LYS A 208 -3.31 0.70 13.46
CA LYS A 208 -4.21 -0.41 13.80
C LYS A 208 -5.60 0.12 14.04
N VAL A 209 -6.61 -0.60 13.55
CA VAL A 209 -8.02 -0.23 13.74
C VAL A 209 -8.77 -1.40 14.36
N ASP A 210 -9.51 -1.12 15.43
CA ASP A 210 -10.36 -2.11 16.08
C ASP A 210 -11.62 -2.40 15.23
N ARG A 211 -11.87 -3.69 14.98
CA ARG A 211 -13.02 -4.19 14.23
C ARG A 211 -14.15 -4.71 15.13
N SER A 212 -13.94 -4.79 16.44
CA SER A 212 -14.88 -5.42 17.37
C SER A 212 -15.66 -4.41 18.21
N VAL A 213 -16.90 -4.76 18.56
CA VAL A 213 -17.74 -3.95 19.46
C VAL A 213 -17.35 -4.16 20.93
N ASN A 214 -16.53 -5.17 21.25
CA ASN A 214 -16.35 -5.71 22.61
C ASN A 214 -14.90 -5.81 23.10
N ASN A 215 -13.90 -5.40 22.31
CA ASN A 215 -12.50 -5.46 22.73
C ASN A 215 -12.01 -4.03 23.02
N THR A 216 -11.88 -3.69 24.30
CA THR A 216 -11.88 -2.29 24.73
C THR A 216 -10.60 -1.52 24.44
N GLU A 217 -9.46 -2.18 24.20
CA GLU A 217 -8.19 -1.48 23.97
C GLU A 217 -7.31 -2.33 23.04
N GLN A 218 -7.08 -1.89 21.81
CA GLN A 218 -5.90 -2.34 21.09
C GLN A 218 -4.71 -1.52 21.56
N ASP A 219 -3.68 -2.23 21.97
CA ASP A 219 -2.46 -1.65 22.48
C ASP A 219 -1.64 -1.07 21.30
N PRO A 220 -1.39 0.26 21.24
CA PRO A 220 -0.50 0.85 20.25
C PRO A 220 0.91 0.23 20.26
N ASN A 221 1.29 -0.49 21.31
CA ASN A 221 2.52 -1.29 21.34
C ASN A 221 2.51 -2.46 20.33
N LEU A 222 1.37 -3.00 19.91
CA LEU A 222 1.32 -4.00 18.85
C LEU A 222 1.79 -3.43 17.50
N ALA A 223 1.46 -2.16 17.23
CA ALA A 223 1.94 -1.45 16.06
C ALA A 223 3.46 -1.19 16.16
N LEU A 224 3.97 -0.79 17.33
CA LEU A 224 5.42 -0.68 17.56
C LEU A 224 6.15 -2.02 17.37
N GLN A 225 5.62 -3.10 17.94
CA GLN A 225 6.17 -4.45 17.76
C GLN A 225 6.22 -4.83 16.28
N GLN A 226 5.19 -4.49 15.49
CA GLN A 226 5.22 -4.71 14.06
C GLN A 226 6.34 -3.92 13.38
N ILE A 227 6.54 -2.64 13.73
CA ILE A 227 7.63 -1.83 13.18
C ILE A 227 9.00 -2.49 13.42
N HIS A 228 9.24 -3.02 14.62
CA HIS A 228 10.46 -3.77 14.95
C HIS A 228 10.57 -5.09 14.19
N ASN A 229 9.53 -5.92 14.25
CA ASN A 229 9.51 -7.24 13.60
C ASN A 229 9.74 -7.13 12.09
N ARG A 230 9.26 -6.04 11.47
CA ARG A 230 9.41 -5.78 10.04
C ARG A 230 10.66 -4.98 9.69
N GLN A 231 11.38 -4.48 10.70
CA GLN A 231 12.61 -3.71 10.56
C GLN A 231 12.47 -2.53 9.60
N TYR A 232 11.37 -1.77 9.69
CA TYR A 232 11.12 -0.68 8.73
C TYR A 232 12.22 0.39 8.70
N TYR A 233 13.03 0.50 9.74
CA TYR A 233 14.15 1.44 9.84
C TYR A 233 15.49 0.91 9.29
N HIS A 234 15.52 -0.30 8.72
CA HIS A 234 16.76 -0.96 8.28
C HIS A 234 17.61 -0.11 7.32
N ASP A 235 16.97 0.60 6.39
CA ASP A 235 17.62 1.44 5.37
C ASP A 235 18.04 2.84 5.88
N LEU A 236 17.74 3.17 7.14
CA LEU A 236 17.94 4.50 7.72
C LEU A 236 19.23 4.60 8.55
N HIS A 237 20.34 4.04 8.04
CA HIS A 237 21.63 4.09 8.74
C HIS A 237 22.08 5.52 9.07
N GLY A 238 22.47 5.74 10.32
CA GLY A 238 22.87 7.03 10.85
C GLY A 238 21.71 7.99 11.13
N TYR A 239 20.46 7.52 11.10
CA TYR A 239 19.29 8.32 11.46
C TYR A 239 18.87 8.11 12.91
N SER A 240 18.34 9.18 13.50
CA SER A 240 17.46 9.13 14.66
C SER A 240 16.03 8.92 14.18
N VAL A 241 15.41 7.81 14.58
CA VAL A 241 14.10 7.38 14.07
C VAL A 241 13.10 7.30 15.21
N HIS A 242 12.02 8.05 15.08
CA HIS A 242 10.86 7.94 15.95
C HIS A 242 9.91 6.88 15.38
N LEU A 243 9.70 5.80 16.14
CA LEU A 243 8.74 4.76 15.85
C LEU A 243 7.44 5.12 16.55
N ILE A 244 6.33 5.12 15.81
CA ILE A 244 5.05 5.59 16.29
C ILE A 244 4.00 4.53 15.95
N GLY A 245 3.55 3.82 16.98
CA GLY A 245 2.43 2.90 16.87
C GLY A 245 1.13 3.63 17.21
N VAL A 246 0.14 3.57 16.32
CA VAL A 246 -1.15 4.25 16.52
C VAL A 246 -2.28 3.23 16.45
N ALA A 247 -3.18 3.27 17.44
CA ALA A 247 -4.40 2.49 17.42
C ALA A 247 -5.62 3.40 17.41
N PHE A 248 -6.58 3.10 16.54
CA PHE A 248 -7.81 3.85 16.36
C PHE A 248 -9.03 3.02 16.80
N HIS A 249 -9.94 3.70 17.49
CA HIS A 249 -11.28 3.22 17.77
C HIS A 249 -12.30 4.30 17.38
N LYS A 250 -12.87 4.18 16.18
CA LYS A 250 -13.76 5.21 15.59
C LYS A 250 -13.06 6.58 15.55
N LYS A 251 -13.52 7.54 16.35
CA LYS A 251 -12.94 8.88 16.46
C LYS A 251 -11.86 8.99 17.54
N HIS A 252 -11.64 7.95 18.35
CA HIS A 252 -10.62 7.94 19.38
C HIS A 252 -9.31 7.39 18.83
N VAL A 253 -8.20 8.00 19.25
CA VAL A 253 -6.85 7.57 18.89
C VAL A 253 -6.00 7.43 20.16
N VAL A 254 -5.12 6.43 20.18
CA VAL A 254 -4.06 6.26 21.18
C VAL A 254 -2.74 5.98 20.47
N LEU A 255 -1.63 6.37 21.09
CA LEU A 255 -0.31 6.36 20.47
C LEU A 255 0.75 5.85 21.45
N SER A 256 1.64 5.01 20.95
CA SER A 256 2.90 4.62 21.60
C SER A 256 4.07 5.13 20.78
N HIS A 257 5.13 5.57 21.45
CA HIS A 257 6.29 6.21 20.85
C HIS A 257 7.59 5.62 21.39
N GLU A 258 8.53 5.37 20.48
CA GLU A 258 9.91 5.00 20.80
C GLU A 258 10.88 5.80 19.93
N LEU A 259 12.00 6.24 20.50
CA LEU A 259 13.11 6.84 19.75
C LEU A 259 14.29 5.86 19.69
N ILE A 260 14.70 5.51 18.47
CA ILE A 260 15.89 4.68 18.23
C ILE A 260 16.95 5.44 17.43
N ASN A 261 18.21 5.06 17.60
CA ASN A 261 19.31 5.50 16.73
C ASN A 261 19.80 4.32 15.91
N VAL A 262 19.74 4.42 14.58
CA VAL A 262 20.15 3.33 13.69
C VAL A 262 21.65 3.43 13.45
N ILE A 263 22.43 2.65 14.19
CA ILE A 263 23.88 2.55 14.01
C ILE A 263 24.16 1.57 12.86
N ASN A 264 25.23 1.80 12.09
CA ASN A 264 25.62 0.95 10.94
C ASN A 264 25.55 -0.54 11.28
N ALA A 265 25.03 -1.34 10.33
CA ALA A 265 25.11 -2.79 10.38
C ALA A 265 26.59 -3.21 10.47
N THR A 266 26.98 -3.70 11.65
CA THR A 266 28.10 -4.62 11.91
C THR A 266 29.37 -4.48 11.06
N ILE A 267 30.40 -3.85 11.65
CA ILE A 267 31.75 -4.42 11.66
C ILE A 267 32.09 -4.64 13.14
N PHE A 268 32.12 -5.90 13.58
CA PHE A 268 32.76 -6.24 14.85
C PHE A 268 34.26 -6.37 14.61
N SER A 269 35.06 -5.71 15.45
CA SER A 269 36.36 -6.21 15.88
C SER A 269 36.48 -6.01 17.38
N ASP A 270 37.09 -7.00 18.02
CA ASP A 270 36.98 -7.39 19.42
C ASP A 270 37.33 -6.35 20.49
N SER A 271 36.81 -6.65 21.69
CA SER A 271 37.05 -6.08 23.03
C SER A 271 36.34 -4.76 23.36
N ASP A 272 35.59 -4.82 24.47
CA ASP A 272 34.85 -3.75 25.17
C ASP A 272 33.50 -3.38 24.51
N VAL A 273 32.32 -3.61 25.10
CA VAL A 273 31.89 -3.26 26.45
C VAL A 273 30.72 -4.16 26.88
N LEU A 274 30.85 -4.69 28.09
CA LEU A 274 29.84 -5.39 28.85
C LEU A 274 28.63 -4.47 29.15
N LEU A 275 27.43 -5.06 29.15
CA LEU A 275 26.24 -4.67 29.94
C LEU A 275 25.18 -3.78 29.27
N LEU A 276 24.24 -4.40 28.55
CA LEU A 276 22.80 -4.19 28.79
C LEU A 276 22.08 -5.52 28.57
N ALA A 277 21.65 -6.11 29.68
CA ALA A 277 20.79 -7.28 29.70
C ALA A 277 19.44 -6.94 29.05
N THR A 278 19.15 -7.58 27.91
CA THR A 278 17.80 -7.69 27.40
C THR A 278 17.08 -8.76 28.21
N PRO A 279 15.89 -8.50 28.80
CA PRO A 279 14.97 -9.58 29.11
C PRO A 279 14.41 -10.04 27.77
N THR A 280 15.05 -11.04 27.18
CA THR A 280 14.53 -11.79 26.05
C THR A 280 13.37 -12.63 26.55
N TYR A 281 12.14 -12.17 26.34
CA TYR A 281 11.04 -13.12 26.15
C TYR A 281 11.20 -13.71 24.75
N MET A 282 12.00 -14.77 24.66
CA MET A 282 12.04 -15.65 23.49
C MET A 282 10.91 -16.67 23.67
N PRO A 283 9.87 -16.69 22.83
CA PRO A 283 9.02 -17.87 22.76
C PRO A 283 9.88 -19.06 22.32
N GLU A 284 9.78 -20.16 23.04
CA GLU A 284 10.71 -21.31 23.02
C GLU A 284 10.82 -22.11 21.70
N ASN A 285 10.31 -21.64 20.57
CA ASN A 285 10.59 -22.25 19.26
C ASN A 285 10.67 -21.17 18.18
N GLY A 286 11.81 -21.07 17.50
CA GLY A 286 11.96 -20.22 16.30
C GLY A 286 10.96 -20.60 15.21
N THR A 287 10.66 -19.67 14.31
CA THR A 287 9.72 -19.92 13.21
C THR A 287 10.27 -20.96 12.24
N LEU A 288 9.40 -21.69 11.53
CA LEU A 288 9.83 -22.64 10.48
C LEU A 288 10.71 -21.94 9.43
N TYR A 289 10.45 -20.66 9.16
CA TYR A 289 11.23 -19.80 8.28
C TYR A 289 12.69 -19.66 8.73
N GLU A 290 12.92 -19.41 10.02
CA GLU A 290 14.27 -19.36 10.59
C GLU A 290 14.92 -20.74 10.59
N GLU A 291 14.15 -21.78 10.93
CA GLU A 291 14.62 -23.16 11.00
C GLU A 291 15.16 -23.65 9.64
N ILE A 292 14.48 -23.33 8.53
CA ILE A 292 14.90 -23.71 7.18
C ILE A 292 16.04 -22.85 6.63
N GLY A 293 16.46 -21.78 7.32
CA GLY A 293 17.54 -20.90 6.88
C GLY A 293 17.09 -19.62 6.17
N GLY A 294 15.86 -19.17 6.42
CA GLY A 294 15.37 -17.83 6.10
C GLY A 294 15.38 -17.46 4.61
N ALA A 295 15.56 -16.16 4.34
CA ALA A 295 15.40 -15.56 3.01
C ALA A 295 16.29 -16.20 1.94
N GLU A 296 17.54 -16.52 2.29
CA GLU A 296 18.49 -17.10 1.34
C GLU A 296 18.01 -18.47 0.85
N THR A 297 17.53 -19.31 1.78
CA THR A 297 17.00 -20.63 1.45
C THR A 297 15.71 -20.54 0.64
N VAL A 298 14.78 -19.66 1.03
CA VAL A 298 13.55 -19.43 0.28
C VAL A 298 13.84 -18.92 -1.12
N SER A 299 14.79 -18.00 -1.27
CA SER A 299 15.17 -17.48 -2.60
C SER A 299 15.70 -18.60 -3.49
N ALA A 300 16.65 -19.41 -3.00
CA ALA A 300 17.22 -20.51 -3.76
C ALA A 300 16.16 -21.54 -4.18
N VAL A 301 15.25 -21.90 -3.27
CA VAL A 301 14.12 -22.81 -3.56
C VAL A 301 13.22 -22.23 -4.63
N VAL A 302 12.81 -20.96 -4.52
CA VAL A 302 11.90 -20.34 -5.52
C VAL A 302 12.57 -20.22 -6.88
N ASP A 303 13.84 -19.80 -6.92
CA ASP A 303 14.56 -19.64 -8.18
C ASP A 303 14.68 -20.98 -8.92
N TYR A 304 14.98 -22.06 -8.21
CA TYR A 304 15.03 -23.40 -8.79
C TYR A 304 13.65 -23.96 -9.13
N PHE A 305 12.64 -23.71 -8.30
CA PHE A 305 11.25 -24.11 -8.53
C PHE A 305 10.74 -23.60 -9.88
N TYR A 306 10.93 -22.31 -10.18
CA TYR A 306 10.54 -21.76 -11.48
C TYR A 306 11.35 -22.34 -12.65
N SER A 307 12.62 -22.72 -12.43
CA SER A 307 13.42 -23.42 -13.44
C SER A 307 12.86 -24.82 -13.80
N LEU A 308 12.13 -25.46 -12.88
CA LEU A 308 11.41 -26.70 -13.10
C LEU A 308 10.07 -26.44 -13.80
N LEU A 309 9.30 -25.45 -13.34
CA LEU A 309 7.97 -25.13 -13.87
C LEU A 309 7.99 -24.81 -15.37
N ILE A 310 8.97 -24.04 -15.85
CA ILE A 310 9.09 -23.70 -17.27
C ILE A 310 9.48 -24.90 -18.15
N LYS A 311 9.92 -26.02 -17.55
CA LYS A 311 10.27 -27.27 -18.25
C LYS A 311 9.18 -28.33 -18.11
N ASP A 312 8.29 -28.23 -17.13
CA ASP A 312 7.22 -29.18 -16.90
C ASP A 312 6.09 -28.99 -17.93
N LYS A 313 5.95 -29.95 -18.84
CA LYS A 313 4.94 -29.93 -19.91
C LYS A 313 3.49 -29.81 -19.39
N ARG A 314 3.23 -30.20 -18.14
CA ARG A 314 1.89 -30.14 -17.51
C ARG A 314 1.46 -28.71 -17.20
N VAL A 315 2.41 -27.82 -16.89
CA VAL A 315 2.12 -26.48 -16.35
C VAL A 315 2.82 -25.33 -17.07
N LYS A 316 3.87 -25.59 -17.86
CA LYS A 316 4.68 -24.54 -18.51
C LYS A 316 3.87 -23.53 -19.31
N LYS A 317 2.77 -23.96 -19.95
CA LYS A 317 1.90 -23.11 -20.79
C LYS A 317 1.31 -21.92 -20.01
N TYR A 318 1.14 -22.05 -18.70
CA TYR A 318 0.59 -21.01 -17.84
C TYR A 318 1.59 -19.88 -17.54
N PHE A 319 2.87 -20.07 -17.88
CA PHE A 319 3.96 -19.15 -17.53
C PHE A 319 4.59 -18.46 -18.75
N GLU A 320 4.10 -18.71 -19.97
CA GLU A 320 4.73 -18.23 -21.22
C GLU A 320 4.64 -16.71 -21.42
N SER A 321 3.63 -16.05 -20.85
CA SER A 321 3.36 -14.62 -21.00
C SER A 321 3.40 -13.85 -19.67
N ILE A 322 4.03 -14.42 -18.63
CA ILE A 322 4.12 -13.81 -17.29
C ILE A 322 5.52 -13.26 -17.07
N ASP A 323 5.60 -12.09 -16.43
CA ASP A 323 6.84 -11.58 -15.85
C ASP A 323 7.27 -12.51 -14.69
N LEU A 324 8.18 -13.44 -15.00
CA LEU A 324 8.68 -14.44 -14.07
C LEU A 324 9.47 -13.82 -12.92
N ASP A 325 10.12 -12.67 -13.13
CA ASP A 325 10.92 -12.05 -12.07
C ASP A 325 10.02 -11.42 -11.03
N ARG A 326 8.97 -10.72 -11.47
CA ARG A 326 7.91 -10.24 -10.57
C ARG A 326 7.21 -11.41 -9.85
N LEU A 327 6.89 -12.48 -10.58
CA LEU A 327 6.20 -13.63 -10.00
C LEU A 327 7.06 -14.38 -8.96
N LYS A 328 8.37 -14.52 -9.20
CA LYS A 328 9.31 -15.07 -8.22
C LYS A 328 9.36 -14.24 -6.94
N ILE A 329 9.37 -12.90 -7.05
CA ILE A 329 9.35 -12.02 -5.88
C ILE A 329 8.08 -12.28 -5.05
N MET A 330 6.92 -12.33 -5.70
CA MET A 330 5.65 -12.63 -5.02
C MET A 330 5.66 -14.03 -4.37
N GLN A 331 6.18 -15.04 -5.07
CA GLN A 331 6.24 -16.40 -4.55
C GLN A 331 7.21 -16.52 -3.35
N LYS A 332 8.33 -15.78 -3.35
CA LYS A 332 9.26 -15.69 -2.20
C LYS A 332 8.55 -15.10 -0.98
N SER A 333 7.75 -14.05 -1.17
CA SER A 333 6.96 -13.45 -0.09
C SER A 333 5.90 -14.43 0.43
N PHE A 334 5.18 -15.13 -0.46
CA PHE A 334 4.19 -16.13 -0.06
C PHE A 334 4.80 -17.30 0.73
N ILE A 335 5.88 -17.91 0.23
CA ILE A 335 6.53 -19.04 0.92
C ILE A 335 7.14 -18.59 2.26
N SER A 336 7.70 -17.38 2.32
CA SER A 336 8.18 -16.80 3.57
C SER A 336 7.05 -16.67 4.60
N SER A 337 5.91 -16.10 4.20
CA SER A 337 4.71 -15.99 5.05
C SER A 337 4.21 -17.33 5.55
N VAL A 338 4.14 -18.32 4.67
CA VAL A 338 3.69 -19.69 4.99
C VAL A 338 4.60 -20.37 6.00
N CYS A 339 5.90 -20.08 5.97
CA CYS A 339 6.85 -20.62 6.93
C CYS A 339 6.87 -19.84 8.27
N GLY A 340 5.93 -18.93 8.51
CA GLY A 340 5.92 -18.08 9.71
C GLY A 340 6.86 -16.88 9.62
N GLY A 341 7.36 -16.57 8.42
CA GLY A 341 8.07 -15.34 8.12
C GLY A 341 7.10 -14.19 7.77
N PRO A 342 7.60 -13.12 7.14
CA PRO A 342 6.82 -11.92 6.80
C PRO A 342 5.51 -12.23 6.05
N ALA A 343 4.39 -11.66 6.51
CA ALA A 343 3.08 -11.80 5.86
C ALA A 343 3.09 -11.43 4.36
N TYR A 344 2.41 -12.23 3.55
CA TYR A 344 2.22 -12.02 2.13
C TYR A 344 1.07 -11.05 1.86
N ASN A 345 1.36 -9.93 1.19
CA ASN A 345 0.40 -8.87 0.91
C ASN A 345 0.03 -8.79 -0.59
N GLY A 346 0.23 -9.88 -1.34
CA GLY A 346 -0.20 -9.96 -2.74
C GLY A 346 -1.67 -10.34 -2.89
N GLN A 347 -2.15 -10.43 -4.13
CA GLN A 347 -3.51 -10.89 -4.43
C GLN A 347 -3.79 -12.24 -3.75
N SER A 348 -5.03 -12.42 -3.27
CA SER A 348 -5.47 -13.71 -2.73
C SER A 348 -5.27 -14.82 -3.78
N MET A 349 -5.03 -16.04 -3.33
CA MET A 349 -4.83 -17.19 -4.23
C MET A 349 -6.03 -17.35 -5.19
N ARG A 350 -7.25 -17.07 -4.71
CA ARG A 350 -8.46 -17.11 -5.54
C ARG A 350 -8.47 -16.00 -6.60
N SER A 351 -8.18 -14.76 -6.21
CA SER A 351 -8.18 -13.62 -7.14
C SER A 351 -7.07 -13.75 -8.20
N ALA A 352 -5.87 -14.14 -7.78
CA ALA A 352 -4.71 -14.30 -8.67
C ALA A 352 -4.94 -15.39 -9.74
N HIS A 353 -5.67 -16.45 -9.42
CA HIS A 353 -5.89 -17.59 -10.33
C HIS A 353 -7.28 -17.59 -11.00
N LYS A 354 -8.15 -16.60 -10.70
CA LYS A 354 -9.55 -16.53 -11.19
C LYS A 354 -9.70 -16.60 -12.72
N ARG A 355 -8.69 -16.15 -13.46
CA ARG A 355 -8.69 -16.14 -14.94
C ARG A 355 -8.21 -17.46 -15.57
N LEU A 356 -7.68 -18.38 -14.77
CA LEU A 356 -7.13 -19.66 -15.22
C LEU A 356 -8.20 -20.76 -15.09
N LEU A 357 -9.19 -20.71 -15.99
CA LEU A 357 -10.40 -21.55 -15.91
C LEU A 357 -10.16 -23.03 -16.23
N ASP A 358 -9.03 -23.37 -16.85
CA ASP A 358 -8.64 -24.74 -17.21
C ASP A 358 -7.67 -25.39 -16.20
N LEU A 359 -7.50 -24.79 -15.00
CA LEU A 359 -6.76 -25.42 -13.93
C LEU A 359 -7.52 -26.63 -13.35
N GLU A 360 -6.80 -27.73 -13.19
CA GLU A 360 -7.31 -29.00 -12.67
C GLU A 360 -6.40 -29.48 -11.55
N ASN A 361 -6.86 -30.46 -10.76
CA ASN A 361 -6.06 -31.07 -9.69
C ASN A 361 -4.68 -31.51 -10.18
N LYS A 362 -4.59 -32.15 -11.36
CA LYS A 362 -3.31 -32.59 -11.96
C LYS A 362 -2.31 -31.46 -12.17
N HIS A 363 -2.77 -30.23 -12.42
CA HIS A 363 -1.91 -29.06 -12.58
C HIS A 363 -1.38 -28.61 -11.21
N PHE A 364 -2.24 -28.59 -10.20
CA PHE A 364 -1.84 -28.25 -8.82
C PHE A 364 -0.90 -29.31 -8.22
N ASP A 365 -1.15 -30.60 -8.47
CA ASP A 365 -0.27 -31.69 -8.06
C ASP A 365 1.13 -31.53 -8.66
N ALA A 366 1.20 -31.18 -9.95
CA ALA A 366 2.46 -30.86 -10.62
C ALA A 366 3.20 -29.67 -9.97
N ILE A 367 2.47 -28.64 -9.50
CA ILE A 367 3.06 -27.53 -8.75
C ILE A 367 3.70 -28.01 -7.46
N LEU A 368 3.00 -28.83 -6.65
CA LEU A 368 3.54 -29.34 -5.39
C LEU A 368 4.74 -30.28 -5.58
N GLU A 369 4.69 -31.17 -6.57
CA GLU A 369 5.82 -32.07 -6.91
C GLU A 369 7.07 -31.29 -7.29
N ASN A 370 6.92 -30.22 -8.09
CA ASN A 370 8.03 -29.36 -8.48
C ASN A 370 8.56 -28.56 -7.28
N LEU A 371 7.69 -28.09 -6.38
CA LEU A 371 8.09 -27.40 -5.15
C LEU A 371 8.87 -28.33 -4.22
N GLU A 372 8.40 -29.57 -4.03
CA GLU A 372 9.13 -30.58 -3.25
C GLU A 372 10.50 -30.87 -3.85
N THR A 373 10.58 -31.03 -5.17
CA THR A 373 11.84 -31.25 -5.88
C THR A 373 12.80 -30.08 -5.68
N ALA A 374 12.30 -28.84 -5.72
CA ALA A 374 13.10 -27.66 -5.47
C ALA A 374 13.64 -27.61 -4.04
N MET A 375 12.80 -27.89 -3.03
CA MET A 375 13.25 -27.96 -1.64
C MET A 375 14.31 -29.05 -1.39
N LYS A 376 14.28 -30.14 -2.16
CA LYS A 376 15.29 -31.22 -2.08
C LYS A 376 16.64 -30.84 -2.73
N LYS A 377 16.64 -30.01 -3.77
CA LYS A 377 17.81 -29.82 -4.65
C LYS A 377 18.44 -28.42 -4.61
N ALA A 378 17.70 -27.39 -4.23
CA ALA A 378 18.11 -26.01 -4.42
C ALA A 378 18.73 -25.35 -3.19
N ALA A 379 18.35 -25.79 -1.99
CA ALA A 379 18.74 -25.13 -0.76
C ALA A 379 20.20 -25.48 -0.37
N LYS A 380 20.99 -24.45 -0.01
CA LYS A 380 22.35 -24.65 0.57
C LYS A 380 22.29 -25.46 1.87
N LYS A 381 21.23 -25.25 2.66
CA LYS A 381 20.89 -26.04 3.84
C LYS A 381 19.82 -27.06 3.45
N THR A 382 20.08 -28.34 3.67
CA THR A 382 19.07 -29.39 3.41
C THR A 382 17.86 -29.16 4.29
N ILE A 383 16.71 -28.85 3.69
CA ILE A 383 15.43 -28.75 4.41
C ILE A 383 15.02 -30.17 4.82
N SER A 384 14.78 -30.41 6.11
CA SER A 384 14.42 -31.74 6.62
C SER A 384 13.14 -32.28 5.97
N GLU A 385 12.96 -33.60 5.93
CA GLU A 385 11.74 -34.20 5.36
C GLU A 385 10.48 -33.73 6.09
N GLU A 386 10.54 -33.62 7.41
CA GLU A 386 9.47 -33.10 8.24
C GLU A 386 9.08 -31.67 7.84
N ASN A 387 10.06 -30.78 7.66
CA ASN A 387 9.81 -29.39 7.31
C ASN A 387 9.30 -29.24 5.88
N ARG A 388 9.78 -30.05 4.93
CA ARG A 388 9.19 -30.10 3.58
C ARG A 388 7.72 -30.51 3.61
N LYS A 389 7.36 -31.53 4.42
CA LYS A 389 5.96 -31.96 4.57
C LYS A 389 5.08 -30.86 5.16
N LYS A 390 5.57 -30.12 6.17
CA LYS A 390 4.87 -28.95 6.73
C LYS A 390 4.61 -27.88 5.67
N ILE A 391 5.62 -27.51 4.88
CA ILE A 391 5.48 -26.50 3.81
C ILE A 391 4.48 -26.95 2.74
N LEU A 392 4.56 -28.21 2.29
CA LEU A 392 3.63 -28.75 1.30
C LEU A 392 2.19 -28.82 1.84
N ALA A 393 2.01 -29.19 3.11
CA ALA A 393 0.69 -29.22 3.74
C ALA A 393 0.05 -27.83 3.79
N VAL A 394 0.82 -26.77 4.06
CA VAL A 394 0.29 -25.41 4.01
C VAL A 394 -0.01 -24.98 2.57
N ALA A 395 0.88 -25.27 1.61
CA ALA A 395 0.62 -24.98 0.20
C ALA A 395 -0.67 -25.67 -0.30
N GLU A 396 -0.91 -26.92 0.11
CA GLU A 396 -2.11 -27.68 -0.20
C GLU A 396 -3.41 -27.00 0.27
N THR A 397 -3.38 -26.24 1.38
CA THR A 397 -4.57 -25.51 1.87
C THR A 397 -5.10 -24.49 0.85
N THR A 398 -4.24 -24.00 -0.05
CA THR A 398 -4.61 -23.04 -1.09
C THR A 398 -5.27 -23.66 -2.32
N ARG A 399 -5.31 -25.00 -2.42
CA ARG A 399 -5.82 -25.71 -3.61
C ARG A 399 -7.22 -25.28 -4.02
N LYS A 400 -8.14 -25.16 -3.08
CA LYS A 400 -9.52 -24.76 -3.38
C LYS A 400 -9.57 -23.37 -4.00
N ASP A 401 -8.81 -22.44 -3.45
CA ASP A 401 -8.74 -21.08 -3.96
C ASP A 401 -8.11 -21.00 -5.35
N VAL A 402 -6.99 -21.71 -5.57
CA VAL A 402 -6.30 -21.75 -6.87
C VAL A 402 -7.17 -22.40 -7.95
N LEU A 403 -7.92 -23.45 -7.60
CA LEU A 403 -8.82 -24.14 -8.53
C LEU A 403 -10.20 -23.46 -8.64
N GLY A 404 -10.46 -22.38 -7.90
CA GLY A 404 -11.73 -21.67 -7.90
C GLY A 404 -12.93 -22.49 -7.37
N LYS A 405 -12.69 -23.46 -6.48
CA LYS A 405 -13.69 -24.41 -5.94
C LYS A 405 -14.14 -24.09 -4.52
#